data_AF-A0A5D4MB79-F1
#
_entry.id   AF-A0A5D4MB79-F1
#
_cell.length_a   1.000
_cell.length_b   1.000
_cell.length_c   1.000
_cell.angle_alpha   90.00
_cell.angle_beta   90.00
_cell.angle_gamma   90.00
#
_symmetry.space_group_name_H-M   'P 1'
#
loop_
_entity.id
_entity.type
_entity.pdbx_description
1 polymer ?
#
loop_
_entity_poly.entity_id
_entity_poly.type
_entity_poly.pdbx_seq_one_letter_code
_entity_poly.pdbx_strand_id
1 'polypeptide(L)'
;MKKIYLVIISAAILAISTGCSNSTGENEETSNVLPASETAASGTDNKDTGIPEEENSSQTSASKDETEKGTNDFDVDNYLNEKYAIENTHYKTDIWNNEETGRTEYTVIILPDTKEFGQEINEVFKNGDTVSPSDDERTKAMLDMAPKIMDDLTDDKHHVDSVNWMSYDGEFTVRLMQDFQNSDLSTNAEGESLSHYSSKQIEYARVWLQLGVHQEFDELNVRHIPAGTPMNPNHEKSIGYPEDVIQLAGSRLIDGSVTYSGNGDGTINVYKVPLRWDGNYSDIDESFYEEIVEDTELVYIDTGDDEKIIDLIQLISDNGAY
;
A
#
# COMPACT_ATOMS: atom_id res chain seq x y z
N MET A 1 41.37 -3.78 16.46
CA MET A 1 40.97 -4.00 17.87
C MET A 1 39.46 -4.06 17.91
N LYS A 2 38.86 -5.25 18.04
CA LYS A 2 37.40 -5.45 18.11
C LYS A 2 36.95 -5.30 19.56
N LYS A 3 36.01 -4.39 19.83
CA LYS A 3 35.37 -4.29 21.15
C LYS A 3 34.12 -5.17 21.15
N ILE A 4 34.12 -6.16 22.02
CA ILE A 4 32.98 -7.03 22.33
C ILE A 4 32.18 -6.32 23.41
N TYR A 5 30.91 -5.98 23.13
CA TYR A 5 29.98 -5.51 24.15
C TYR A 5 29.29 -6.73 24.77
N LEU A 6 29.47 -6.88 26.07
CA LEU A 6 28.94 -7.96 26.89
C LEU A 6 27.69 -7.42 27.59
N VAL A 7 26.51 -7.80 27.09
CA VAL A 7 25.22 -7.44 27.69
C VAL A 7 24.96 -8.38 28.87
N ILE A 8 24.96 -7.83 30.08
CA ILE A 8 24.56 -8.53 31.30
C ILE A 8 23.07 -8.28 31.51
N ILE A 9 22.23 -9.28 31.23
CA ILE A 9 20.81 -9.24 31.56
C ILE A 9 20.64 -9.75 33.00
N SER A 10 20.43 -8.82 33.93
CA SER A 10 20.02 -9.11 35.31
C SER A 10 18.51 -9.34 35.37
N ALA A 11 18.09 -10.60 35.43
CA ALA A 11 16.70 -10.98 35.67
C ALA A 11 16.36 -10.82 37.16
N ALA A 12 15.52 -9.82 37.48
CA ALA A 12 14.89 -9.70 38.78
C ALA A 12 13.65 -10.58 38.83
N ILE A 13 13.72 -11.64 39.63
CA ILE A 13 12.61 -12.55 39.95
C ILE A 13 11.74 -11.88 40.99
N LEU A 14 10.48 -11.57 40.65
CA LEU A 14 9.43 -11.27 41.63
C LEU A 14 8.52 -12.49 41.78
N ALA A 15 8.60 -13.13 42.94
CA ALA A 15 7.72 -14.21 43.34
C ALA A 15 6.38 -13.64 43.83
N ILE A 16 5.27 -14.17 43.31
CA ILE A 16 3.96 -14.02 43.95
C ILE A 16 3.55 -15.40 44.50
N SER A 17 3.28 -15.39 45.79
CA SER A 17 2.99 -16.51 46.68
C SER A 17 1.69 -17.26 46.35
N THR A 18 1.75 -18.58 46.40
CA THR A 18 0.62 -19.50 46.51
C THR A 18 0.13 -19.63 47.96
N GLY A 19 -1.19 -19.67 48.12
CA GLY A 19 -1.94 -20.14 49.30
C GLY A 19 -3.44 -20.06 48.92
N CYS A 20 -4.26 -21.11 49.00
CA CYS A 20 -4.36 -22.11 50.05
C CYS A 20 -4.77 -23.50 49.54
N SER A 21 -4.50 -24.45 50.42
CA SER A 21 -4.67 -25.90 50.34
C SER A 21 -6.13 -26.37 50.45
N ASN A 22 -6.37 -27.56 49.89
CA ASN A 22 -7.64 -28.29 49.82
C ASN A 22 -7.86 -29.20 51.06
N SER A 23 -9.11 -29.56 51.36
CA SER A 23 -9.56 -30.68 52.23
C SER A 23 -11.10 -30.77 52.14
N THR A 24 -11.85 -31.89 52.08
CA THR A 24 -11.66 -33.34 51.90
C THR A 24 -13.07 -33.96 51.74
N GLY A 25 -13.21 -35.02 50.91
CA GLY A 25 -14.22 -36.11 51.03
C GLY A 25 -15.53 -35.93 50.25
N GLU A 26 -16.11 -36.91 49.54
CA GLU A 26 -15.90 -38.36 49.41
C GLU A 26 -16.45 -38.87 48.05
N ASN A 27 -16.02 -40.10 47.71
CA ASN A 27 -16.35 -41.07 46.64
C ASN A 27 -17.77 -41.04 46.00
N GLU A 28 -17.98 -41.47 44.75
CA GLU A 28 -17.92 -42.88 44.25
C GLU A 28 -18.03 -42.98 42.71
N GLU A 29 -17.32 -43.98 42.14
CA GLU A 29 -17.65 -44.90 41.02
C GLU A 29 -18.18 -44.36 39.66
N THR A 30 -17.88 -44.88 38.46
CA THR A 30 -17.01 -45.92 37.90
C THR A 30 -16.98 -45.76 36.35
N SER A 31 -15.84 -46.10 35.74
CA SER A 31 -15.69 -46.92 34.51
C SER A 31 -16.33 -46.54 33.15
N ASN A 32 -15.44 -46.13 32.24
CA ASN A 32 -15.11 -46.79 30.96
C ASN A 32 -16.12 -46.98 29.80
N VAL A 33 -15.66 -46.49 28.63
CA VAL A 33 -15.59 -47.16 27.30
C VAL A 33 -16.78 -47.02 26.34
N LEU A 34 -16.44 -46.52 25.13
CA LEU A 34 -17.19 -46.57 23.86
C LEU A 34 -17.70 -47.98 23.52
N PRO A 35 -18.78 -48.11 22.73
CA PRO A 35 -18.60 -48.84 21.46
C PRO A 35 -19.47 -48.34 20.28
N ALA A 36 -19.23 -49.00 19.15
CA ALA A 36 -19.68 -48.76 17.79
C ALA A 36 -21.09 -49.27 17.42
N SER A 37 -21.57 -48.74 16.28
CA SER A 37 -22.39 -49.31 15.17
C SER A 37 -23.58 -50.27 15.40
N GLU A 38 -24.70 -49.96 14.72
CA GLU A 38 -25.52 -50.78 13.79
C GLU A 38 -27.03 -50.39 13.87
N THR A 39 -27.62 -49.85 12.80
CA THR A 39 -28.41 -50.51 11.72
C THR A 39 -29.92 -50.48 11.97
N ALA A 40 -30.69 -49.84 11.06
CA ALA A 40 -32.00 -50.34 10.60
C ALA A 40 -32.41 -49.65 9.28
N ALA A 41 -32.79 -50.47 8.32
CA ALA A 41 -33.11 -50.15 6.94
C ALA A 41 -34.63 -50.10 6.66
N SER A 42 -34.99 -49.51 5.52
CA SER A 42 -36.12 -49.90 4.63
C SER A 42 -36.01 -49.01 3.38
N GLY A 43 -35.53 -49.48 2.22
CA GLY A 43 -36.24 -50.31 1.23
C GLY A 43 -37.04 -49.40 0.27
N THR A 44 -36.97 -49.45 -1.07
CA THR A 44 -36.32 -50.38 -2.02
C THR A 44 -36.36 -49.77 -3.44
N ASP A 45 -35.33 -50.06 -4.24
CA ASP A 45 -35.30 -50.36 -5.69
C ASP A 45 -35.69 -49.29 -6.75
N ASN A 46 -34.72 -48.79 -7.54
CA ASN A 46 -34.15 -49.34 -8.82
C ASN A 46 -35.01 -48.96 -10.05
N LYS A 47 -34.54 -48.59 -11.24
CA LYS A 47 -33.22 -48.53 -11.89
C LYS A 47 -33.43 -47.82 -13.26
N ASP A 48 -32.38 -47.13 -13.72
CA ASP A 48 -31.89 -47.11 -15.11
C ASP A 48 -32.59 -46.35 -16.26
N THR A 49 -31.67 -45.82 -17.08
CA THR A 49 -31.65 -45.59 -18.54
C THR A 49 -32.12 -44.26 -19.14
N GLY A 50 -31.17 -43.64 -19.86
CA GLY A 50 -31.42 -43.13 -21.21
C GLY A 50 -31.12 -41.65 -21.44
N ILE A 51 -29.92 -41.33 -21.95
CA ILE A 51 -29.71 -40.16 -22.83
C ILE A 51 -30.20 -40.56 -24.24
N PRO A 52 -30.83 -39.63 -24.99
CA PRO A 52 -30.20 -39.20 -26.24
C PRO A 52 -30.24 -37.67 -26.45
N GLU A 53 -29.21 -37.22 -27.16
CA GLU A 53 -29.00 -35.91 -27.78
C GLU A 53 -30.07 -35.58 -28.83
N GLU A 54 -30.36 -34.29 -29.06
CA GLU A 54 -30.31 -33.66 -30.39
C GLU A 54 -30.53 -32.13 -30.34
N GLU A 55 -29.84 -31.45 -31.25
CA GLU A 55 -29.77 -30.01 -31.51
C GLU A 55 -31.10 -29.39 -32.00
N ASN A 56 -31.25 -28.05 -31.89
CA ASN A 56 -31.45 -27.13 -33.04
C ASN A 56 -31.85 -25.68 -32.62
N SER A 57 -31.01 -24.72 -33.05
CA SER A 57 -31.26 -23.36 -33.59
C SER A 57 -32.53 -22.54 -33.23
N SER A 58 -32.29 -21.26 -32.85
CA SER A 58 -32.77 -20.02 -33.54
C SER A 58 -32.83 -18.85 -32.53
N GLN A 59 -31.92 -17.86 -32.60
CA GLN A 59 -32.02 -16.58 -33.34
C GLN A 59 -32.77 -15.42 -32.64
N THR A 60 -32.00 -14.35 -32.40
CA THR A 60 -32.32 -12.92 -32.63
C THR A 60 -33.15 -12.15 -31.59
N SER A 61 -32.49 -11.16 -30.95
CA SER A 61 -32.98 -9.78 -31.00
C SER A 61 -31.80 -8.80 -31.04
N ALA A 62 -31.73 -8.09 -32.16
CA ALA A 62 -30.85 -6.96 -32.39
C ALA A 62 -31.48 -5.72 -31.76
N SER A 63 -30.66 -4.83 -31.21
CA SER A 63 -30.95 -3.41 -31.22
C SER A 63 -29.72 -2.67 -31.73
N LYS A 64 -29.80 -2.30 -33.01
CA LYS A 64 -28.99 -1.24 -33.60
C LYS A 64 -29.36 0.07 -32.92
N ASP A 65 -28.37 0.79 -32.43
CA ASP A 65 -28.35 2.24 -32.62
C ASP A 65 -26.95 2.61 -33.10
N GLU A 66 -26.81 2.66 -34.42
CA GLU A 66 -25.65 3.24 -35.10
C GLU A 66 -25.78 4.76 -35.00
N THR A 67 -24.97 5.38 -34.14
CA THR A 67 -24.53 6.75 -34.39
C THR A 67 -23.06 6.69 -34.78
N GLU A 68 -22.82 6.45 -36.06
CA GLU A 68 -21.50 6.68 -36.67
C GLU A 68 -21.18 8.17 -36.58
N LYS A 69 -20.22 8.51 -35.71
CA LYS A 69 -19.43 9.73 -35.82
C LYS A 69 -17.98 9.32 -35.73
N GLY A 70 -17.34 9.20 -36.90
CA GLY A 70 -15.95 8.80 -37.02
C GLY A 70 -15.03 9.74 -36.24
N THR A 71 -14.40 9.17 -35.22
CA THR A 71 -13.13 9.60 -34.64
C THR A 71 -12.33 8.31 -34.51
N ASN A 72 -11.11 8.27 -35.04
CA ASN A 72 -10.18 7.20 -34.69
C ASN A 72 -9.99 7.29 -33.18
N ASP A 73 -10.66 6.41 -32.43
CA ASP A 73 -10.46 6.27 -31.01
C ASP A 73 -9.02 5.75 -30.84
N PHE A 74 -8.20 6.50 -30.12
CA PHE A 74 -6.81 6.15 -29.94
C PHE A 74 -6.76 4.92 -29.02
N ASP A 75 -6.55 3.74 -29.59
CA ASP A 75 -6.41 2.49 -28.86
C ASP A 75 -5.05 2.48 -28.16
N VAL A 76 -5.06 3.02 -26.93
CA VAL A 76 -3.87 3.17 -26.10
C VAL A 76 -3.27 1.82 -25.71
N ASP A 77 -4.11 0.81 -25.46
CA ASP A 77 -3.66 -0.55 -25.12
C ASP A 77 -2.88 -1.14 -26.29
N ASN A 78 -3.42 -1.07 -27.51
CA ASN A 78 -2.71 -1.56 -28.69
C ASN A 78 -1.43 -0.76 -28.96
N TYR A 79 -1.47 0.58 -28.83
CA TYR A 79 -0.29 1.43 -28.98
C TYR A 79 0.83 1.03 -28.00
N LEU A 80 0.49 0.80 -26.73
CA LEU A 80 1.43 0.38 -25.69
C LEU A 80 2.05 -0.99 -26.02
N ASN A 81 1.21 -1.95 -26.38
CA ASN A 81 1.63 -3.31 -26.73
C ASN A 81 2.50 -3.37 -27.99
N GLU A 82 2.29 -2.48 -28.97
CA GLU A 82 3.13 -2.41 -30.18
C GLU A 82 4.45 -1.67 -29.94
N LYS A 83 4.43 -0.56 -29.19
CA LYS A 83 5.58 0.34 -29.04
C LYS A 83 6.51 0.00 -27.88
N TYR A 84 5.97 -0.53 -26.78
CA TYR A 84 6.72 -0.79 -25.55
C TYR A 84 6.67 -2.26 -25.12
N ALA A 85 6.51 -3.19 -26.07
CA ALA A 85 6.43 -4.62 -25.79
C ALA A 85 7.54 -5.09 -24.82
N ILE A 86 7.13 -5.76 -23.74
CA ILE A 86 7.99 -6.48 -22.82
C ILE A 86 7.63 -7.96 -22.93
N GLU A 87 8.63 -8.84 -23.01
CA GLU A 87 8.41 -10.27 -23.21
C GLU A 87 7.56 -10.89 -22.11
N ASN A 88 6.59 -11.73 -22.49
CA ASN A 88 5.62 -12.42 -21.60
C ASN A 88 4.70 -11.47 -20.82
N THR A 89 4.47 -10.26 -21.35
CA THR A 89 3.54 -9.30 -20.77
C THR A 89 2.68 -8.63 -21.84
N HIS A 90 1.57 -8.06 -21.40
CA HIS A 90 0.77 -7.11 -22.16
C HIS A 90 0.36 -5.93 -21.28
N TYR A 91 0.02 -4.82 -21.93
CA TYR A 91 -0.50 -3.63 -21.29
C TYR A 91 -2.02 -3.60 -21.33
N LYS A 92 -2.60 -3.04 -20.27
CA LYS A 92 -3.96 -2.51 -20.23
C LYS A 92 -3.96 -1.13 -19.60
N THR A 93 -5.02 -0.37 -19.83
CA THR A 93 -5.20 0.94 -19.22
C THR A 93 -6.55 1.08 -18.55
N ASP A 94 -6.54 1.68 -17.37
CA ASP A 94 -7.73 2.30 -16.80
C ASP A 94 -7.73 3.77 -17.22
N ILE A 95 -8.86 4.23 -17.76
CA ILE A 95 -9.00 5.55 -18.39
C ILE A 95 -10.12 6.31 -17.68
N TRP A 96 -9.84 7.54 -17.25
CA TRP A 96 -10.86 8.45 -16.73
C TRP A 96 -10.65 9.87 -17.25
N ASN A 97 -11.69 10.69 -17.17
CA ASN A 97 -11.57 12.11 -17.49
C ASN A 97 -11.50 12.91 -16.21
N ASN A 98 -10.54 13.82 -16.16
CA ASN A 98 -10.36 14.75 -15.08
C ASN A 98 -11.15 16.03 -15.40
N GLU A 99 -12.20 16.29 -14.62
CA GLU A 99 -13.09 17.44 -14.87
C GLU A 99 -12.43 18.79 -14.55
N GLU A 100 -11.41 18.80 -13.68
CA GLU A 100 -10.72 20.03 -13.26
C GLU A 100 -9.72 20.50 -14.31
N THR A 101 -8.93 19.56 -14.86
CA THR A 101 -7.93 19.86 -15.90
C THR A 101 -8.47 19.71 -17.32
N GLY A 102 -9.57 18.97 -17.49
CA GLY A 102 -10.09 18.58 -18.79
C GLY A 102 -9.24 17.55 -19.53
N ARG A 103 -8.30 16.89 -18.84
CA ARG A 103 -7.42 15.85 -19.39
C ARG A 103 -8.06 14.47 -19.29
N THR A 104 -7.65 13.59 -20.19
CA THR A 104 -7.84 12.15 -20.08
C THR A 104 -6.64 11.57 -19.33
N GLU A 105 -6.95 10.87 -18.25
CA GLU A 105 -6.00 10.29 -17.32
C GLU A 105 -5.88 8.79 -17.58
N TYR A 106 -4.66 8.26 -17.46
CA TYR A 106 -4.34 6.85 -17.67
C TYR A 106 -3.62 6.27 -16.45
N THR A 107 -4.11 5.13 -15.96
CA THR A 107 -3.29 4.18 -15.20
C THR A 107 -2.86 3.08 -16.17
N VAL A 108 -1.57 2.97 -16.42
CA VAL A 108 -1.01 1.92 -17.27
C VAL A 108 -0.67 0.70 -16.43
N ILE A 109 -1.20 -0.46 -16.79
CA ILE A 109 -1.03 -1.72 -16.07
C ILE A 109 -0.29 -2.72 -16.95
N ILE A 110 0.88 -3.18 -16.49
CA ILE A 110 1.65 -4.27 -17.06
C ILE A 110 1.14 -5.57 -16.44
N LEU A 111 0.66 -6.48 -17.28
CA LEU A 111 0.09 -7.76 -16.91
C LEU A 111 0.95 -8.92 -17.43
N PRO A 112 1.14 -9.99 -16.64
CA PRO A 112 1.76 -11.21 -17.14
C PRO A 112 0.84 -11.93 -18.14
N ASP A 113 1.43 -12.49 -19.19
CA ASP A 113 0.70 -13.35 -20.14
C ASP A 113 0.38 -14.74 -19.57
N THR A 114 1.16 -15.18 -18.58
CA THR A 114 1.02 -16.50 -17.93
C THR A 114 1.10 -16.40 -16.42
N LYS A 115 0.41 -17.30 -15.73
CA LYS A 115 0.42 -17.36 -14.27
C LYS A 115 1.83 -17.64 -13.73
N GLU A 116 2.55 -18.55 -14.36
CA GLU A 116 3.91 -18.95 -13.97
C GLU A 116 4.86 -17.75 -14.04
N PHE A 117 4.86 -17.00 -15.15
CA PHE A 117 5.68 -15.81 -15.28
C PHE A 117 5.30 -14.75 -14.24
N GLY A 118 4.00 -14.52 -14.02
CA GLY A 118 3.52 -13.57 -13.01
C GLY A 118 4.01 -13.93 -11.60
N GLN A 119 4.00 -15.20 -11.24
CA GLN A 119 4.50 -15.67 -9.93
C GLN A 119 6.01 -15.43 -9.77
N GLU A 120 6.80 -15.71 -10.80
CA GLU A 120 8.25 -15.46 -10.75
C GLU A 120 8.57 -13.97 -10.56
N ILE A 121 7.88 -13.09 -11.28
CA ILE A 121 8.06 -11.64 -11.14
C ILE A 121 7.62 -11.15 -9.76
N ASN A 122 6.50 -11.66 -9.24
CA ASN A 122 6.04 -11.31 -7.90
C ASN A 122 7.07 -11.68 -6.83
N GLU A 123 7.73 -12.83 -6.94
CA GLU A 123 8.79 -13.22 -6.02
C GLU A 123 10.00 -12.29 -6.09
N VAL A 124 10.34 -11.76 -7.27
CA VAL A 124 11.40 -10.75 -7.39
C VAL A 124 11.01 -9.47 -6.65
N PHE A 125 9.79 -8.98 -6.84
CA PHE A 125 9.32 -7.78 -6.15
C PHE A 125 9.17 -7.96 -4.63
N LYS A 126 8.69 -9.13 -4.17
CA LYS A 126 8.54 -9.42 -2.73
C LYS A 126 9.87 -9.64 -2.02
N ASN A 127 10.86 -10.21 -2.70
CA ASN A 127 12.16 -10.55 -2.11
C ASN A 127 13.21 -9.45 -2.35
N GLY A 128 12.79 -8.19 -2.52
CA GLY A 128 13.64 -7.04 -2.82
C GLY A 128 14.84 -6.85 -1.88
N ASP A 129 14.76 -7.36 -0.65
CA ASP A 129 15.85 -7.39 0.33
C ASP A 129 17.03 -8.31 -0.06
N THR A 130 16.78 -9.28 -0.95
CA THR A 130 17.75 -10.32 -1.34
C THR A 130 18.17 -10.22 -2.81
N VAL A 131 17.26 -9.76 -3.67
CA VAL A 131 17.52 -9.49 -5.09
C VAL A 131 16.83 -8.17 -5.40
N SER A 132 17.60 -7.13 -5.70
CA SER A 132 17.03 -5.85 -6.11
C SER A 132 16.21 -6.05 -7.39
N PRO A 133 14.99 -5.49 -7.51
CA PRO A 133 14.23 -5.53 -8.77
C PRO A 133 14.97 -4.89 -9.95
N SER A 134 16.02 -4.10 -9.72
CA SER A 134 16.88 -3.56 -10.77
C SER A 134 17.94 -4.56 -11.27
N ASP A 135 18.18 -5.67 -10.54
CA ASP A 135 19.17 -6.68 -10.88
C ASP A 135 18.58 -7.84 -11.71
N ASP A 136 17.26 -8.05 -11.69
CA ASP A 136 16.57 -8.99 -12.58
C ASP A 136 16.22 -8.29 -13.90
N GLU A 137 16.64 -8.88 -15.03
CA GLU A 137 16.48 -8.25 -16.36
C GLU A 137 15.03 -7.94 -16.73
N ARG A 138 14.07 -8.71 -16.20
CA ARG A 138 12.64 -8.61 -16.55
C ARG A 138 12.00 -7.44 -15.80
N THR A 139 12.20 -7.37 -14.48
CA THR A 139 11.71 -6.25 -13.68
C THR A 139 12.47 -4.96 -13.99
N LYS A 140 13.76 -5.06 -14.33
CA LYS A 140 14.53 -3.93 -14.86
C LYS A 140 13.92 -3.39 -16.15
N ALA A 141 13.50 -4.25 -17.08
CA ALA A 141 12.85 -3.81 -18.31
C ALA A 141 11.56 -3.03 -18.02
N MET A 142 10.76 -3.47 -17.03
CA MET A 142 9.55 -2.77 -16.60
C MET A 142 9.88 -1.39 -16.00
N LEU A 143 10.86 -1.33 -15.09
CA LEU A 143 11.32 -0.08 -14.45
C LEU A 143 11.92 0.91 -15.46
N ASP A 144 12.68 0.43 -16.45
CA ASP A 144 13.26 1.26 -17.51
C ASP A 144 12.21 1.74 -18.55
N MET A 145 11.05 1.07 -18.63
CA MET A 145 9.98 1.41 -19.57
C MET A 145 8.96 2.38 -18.97
N ALA A 146 8.64 2.25 -17.69
CA ALA A 146 7.69 3.11 -16.98
C ALA A 146 7.91 4.61 -17.21
N PRO A 147 9.12 5.19 -17.05
CA PRO A 147 9.34 6.63 -17.33
C PRO A 147 9.13 7.00 -18.80
N LYS A 148 9.45 6.10 -19.74
CA LYS A 148 9.28 6.37 -21.18
C LYS A 148 7.81 6.39 -21.58
N ILE A 149 7.02 5.50 -20.98
CA ILE A 149 5.57 5.47 -21.16
C ILE A 149 4.97 6.80 -20.68
N MET A 150 5.35 7.26 -19.50
CA MET A 150 4.87 8.53 -18.96
C MET A 150 5.24 9.72 -19.84
N ASP A 151 6.50 9.83 -20.26
CA ASP A 151 6.99 10.94 -21.10
C ASP A 151 6.32 10.96 -22.49
N ASP A 152 6.12 9.79 -23.10
CA ASP A 152 5.58 9.71 -24.47
C ASP A 152 4.05 9.82 -24.54
N LEU A 153 3.31 9.43 -23.50
CA LEU A 153 1.84 9.50 -23.48
C LEU A 153 1.29 10.74 -22.81
N THR A 154 2.10 11.48 -22.06
CA THR A 154 1.67 12.72 -21.40
C THR A 154 1.79 13.90 -22.36
N ASP A 155 0.68 14.56 -22.62
CA ASP A 155 0.58 15.80 -23.40
C ASP A 155 -0.45 16.78 -22.76
N ASP A 156 -0.85 17.82 -23.51
CA ASP A 156 -1.81 18.82 -23.00
C ASP A 156 -3.20 18.23 -22.69
N LYS A 157 -3.55 17.07 -23.27
CA LYS A 157 -4.87 16.41 -23.21
C LYS A 157 -4.84 15.04 -22.54
N HIS A 158 -3.69 14.39 -22.51
CA HIS A 158 -3.50 13.04 -22.00
C HIS A 158 -2.47 13.09 -20.88
N HIS A 159 -2.69 12.38 -19.79
CA HIS A 159 -1.74 12.32 -18.70
C HIS A 159 -1.70 10.90 -18.12
N VAL A 160 -0.50 10.39 -17.89
CA VAL A 160 -0.32 9.08 -17.25
C VAL A 160 -0.09 9.32 -15.76
N ASP A 161 -1.10 9.01 -14.94
CA ASP A 161 -1.00 9.10 -13.48
C ASP A 161 0.07 8.13 -12.96
N SER A 162 -0.02 6.86 -13.38
CA SER A 162 0.89 5.83 -12.91
C SER A 162 1.13 4.70 -13.91
N VAL A 163 2.27 4.04 -13.76
CA VAL A 163 2.58 2.77 -14.42
C VAL A 163 2.76 1.71 -13.34
N ASN A 164 1.96 0.65 -13.41
CA ASN A 164 1.87 -0.39 -12.39
C ASN A 164 2.14 -1.76 -13.00
N TRP A 165 2.79 -2.64 -12.25
CA TRP A 165 2.74 -4.08 -12.46
C TRP A 165 1.56 -4.66 -11.67
N MET A 166 0.78 -5.55 -12.27
CA MET A 166 -0.29 -6.29 -11.57
C MET A 166 -0.13 -7.79 -11.79
N SER A 167 -0.25 -8.56 -10.72
CA SER A 167 -0.17 -10.02 -10.75
C SER A 167 -1.27 -10.64 -11.61
N TYR A 168 -1.05 -11.89 -12.03
CA TYR A 168 -2.00 -12.61 -12.88
C TYR A 168 -3.40 -12.74 -12.26
N ASP A 169 -3.49 -12.82 -10.93
CA ASP A 169 -4.75 -12.87 -10.17
C ASP A 169 -5.28 -11.50 -9.74
N GLY A 170 -4.53 -10.41 -9.97
CA GLY A 170 -4.91 -9.05 -9.57
C GLY A 170 -4.68 -8.71 -8.11
N GLU A 171 -4.27 -9.68 -7.29
CA GLU A 171 -4.15 -9.54 -5.82
C GLU A 171 -2.87 -8.80 -5.39
N PHE A 172 -1.88 -8.69 -6.26
CA PHE A 172 -0.60 -8.06 -5.96
C PHE A 172 -0.24 -7.05 -7.03
N THR A 173 -0.09 -5.79 -6.62
CA THR A 173 0.23 -4.67 -7.52
C THR A 173 1.47 -3.94 -7.02
N VAL A 174 2.35 -3.58 -7.96
CA VAL A 174 3.56 -2.79 -7.69
C VAL A 174 3.49 -1.52 -8.53
N ARG A 175 3.54 -0.35 -7.89
CA ARG A 175 3.63 0.94 -8.58
C ARG A 175 5.08 1.16 -9.02
N LEU A 176 5.31 1.17 -10.32
CA LEU A 176 6.65 1.29 -10.91
C LEU A 176 7.07 2.75 -11.10
N MET A 177 6.10 3.61 -11.42
CA MET A 177 6.30 5.05 -11.57
C MET A 177 4.98 5.79 -11.34
N GLN A 178 5.07 7.03 -10.84
CA GLN A 178 3.94 7.93 -10.71
C GLN A 178 4.34 9.39 -10.97
N ASP A 179 3.43 10.15 -11.59
CA ASP A 179 3.52 11.61 -11.62
C ASP A 179 2.99 12.22 -10.30
N PHE A 180 3.91 12.48 -9.38
CA PHE A 180 3.61 13.12 -8.09
C PHE A 180 3.23 14.61 -8.21
N GLN A 181 3.53 15.25 -9.34
CA GLN A 181 3.30 16.69 -9.54
C GLN A 181 1.92 16.99 -10.13
N ASN A 182 1.37 16.09 -10.95
CA ASN A 182 0.09 16.28 -11.65
C ASN A 182 -0.99 15.24 -11.30
N SER A 183 -0.81 14.42 -10.26
CA SER A 183 -1.86 13.51 -9.79
C SER A 183 -3.02 14.29 -9.17
N ASP A 184 -4.12 14.42 -9.91
CA ASP A 184 -5.33 15.11 -9.46
C ASP A 184 -6.25 14.21 -8.62
N LEU A 185 -6.81 14.82 -7.57
CA LEU A 185 -7.69 14.23 -6.57
C LEU A 185 -9.05 13.84 -7.18
N SER A 186 -9.29 12.55 -7.40
CA SER A 186 -10.66 12.05 -7.67
C SER A 186 -11.29 11.48 -6.39
N THR A 187 -11.97 12.32 -5.61
CA THR A 187 -12.89 11.84 -4.56
C THR A 187 -14.24 11.48 -5.17
N ASN A 188 -14.48 10.20 -5.46
CA ASN A 188 -15.83 9.65 -5.55
C ASN A 188 -15.82 8.21 -5.02
N ALA A 189 -16.49 8.02 -3.87
CA ALA A 189 -16.61 6.77 -3.16
C ALA A 189 -17.53 5.78 -3.88
N GLU A 190 -17.04 4.57 -4.13
CA GLU A 190 -17.60 3.28 -3.67
C GLU A 190 -16.80 2.12 -4.30
N GLY A 191 -15.76 1.69 -3.58
CA GLY A 191 -14.96 0.51 -3.89
C GLY A 191 -13.85 0.34 -2.86
N GLU A 192 -13.64 -0.87 -2.34
CA GLU A 192 -12.54 -1.21 -1.40
C GLU A 192 -11.17 -1.27 -2.09
N SER A 193 -11.00 -0.51 -3.17
CA SER A 193 -9.76 -0.48 -3.94
C SER A 193 -8.99 0.80 -3.65
N LEU A 194 -7.69 0.66 -3.38
CA LEU A 194 -6.77 1.79 -3.26
C LEU A 194 -6.65 2.62 -4.54
N SER A 195 -7.07 2.08 -5.70
CA SER A 195 -7.02 2.75 -7.00
C SER A 195 -7.80 4.07 -7.04
N HIS A 196 -8.77 4.27 -6.14
CA HIS A 196 -9.56 5.50 -6.05
C HIS A 196 -8.90 6.60 -5.22
N TYR A 197 -7.78 6.31 -4.55
CA TYR A 197 -7.08 7.26 -3.69
C TYR A 197 -5.78 7.72 -4.32
N SER A 198 -5.45 9.00 -4.09
CA SER A 198 -4.16 9.54 -4.51
C SER A 198 -3.04 8.82 -3.77
N SER A 199 -1.87 8.72 -4.38
CA SER A 199 -0.73 8.09 -3.70
C SER A 199 -0.24 8.87 -2.51
N LYS A 200 -0.48 10.17 -2.45
CA LYS A 200 -0.24 10.96 -1.24
C LYS A 200 -1.09 10.42 -0.10
N GLN A 201 -2.40 10.25 -0.31
CA GLN A 201 -3.27 9.66 0.70
C GLN A 201 -2.83 8.25 1.10
N ILE A 202 -2.49 7.40 0.12
CA ILE A 202 -2.00 6.05 0.37
C ILE A 202 -0.68 6.06 1.16
N GLU A 203 0.26 6.93 0.78
CA GLU A 203 1.54 7.09 1.48
C GLU A 203 1.31 7.57 2.91
N TYR A 204 0.51 8.61 3.12
CA TYR A 204 0.21 9.14 4.46
C TYR A 204 -0.40 8.07 5.36
N ALA A 205 -1.36 7.33 4.83
CA ALA A 205 -1.99 6.22 5.54
C ALA A 205 -0.99 5.09 5.84
N ARG A 206 -0.15 4.68 4.90
CA ARG A 206 0.86 3.63 5.12
C ARG A 206 1.93 4.04 6.14
N VAL A 207 2.45 5.27 6.01
CA VAL A 207 3.41 5.83 6.96
C VAL A 207 2.80 5.88 8.35
N TRP A 208 1.56 6.35 8.48
CA TRP A 208 0.89 6.37 9.78
C TRP A 208 0.56 4.98 10.32
N LEU A 209 0.12 4.04 9.48
CA LEU A 209 -0.15 2.66 9.88
C LEU A 209 1.09 1.99 10.47
N GLN A 210 2.26 2.27 9.90
CA GLN A 210 3.52 1.65 10.30
C GLN A 210 4.23 2.39 11.45
N LEU A 211 4.20 3.73 11.45
CA LEU A 211 5.02 4.56 12.35
C LEU A 211 4.21 5.44 13.31
N GLY A 212 2.92 5.59 13.08
CA GLY A 212 2.01 6.33 13.96
C GLY A 212 1.93 5.67 15.32
N VAL A 213 2.15 6.46 16.38
CA VAL A 213 2.23 5.97 17.76
C VAL A 213 0.89 5.41 18.23
N HIS A 214 -0.22 5.98 17.75
CA HIS A 214 -1.57 5.51 18.04
C HIS A 214 -2.42 5.36 16.78
N GLN A 215 -3.09 4.23 16.68
CA GLN A 215 -3.96 3.86 15.55
C GLN A 215 -5.44 4.17 15.82
N GLU A 216 -5.81 4.42 17.08
CA GLU A 216 -7.16 4.88 17.45
C GLU A 216 -7.17 6.41 17.54
N PHE A 217 -7.53 7.09 16.46
CA PHE A 217 -7.59 8.55 16.40
C PHE A 217 -8.72 8.98 15.46
N ASP A 218 -9.16 10.24 15.57
CA ASP A 218 -10.36 10.71 14.87
C ASP A 218 -10.04 11.48 13.58
N GLU A 219 -8.79 11.93 13.40
CA GLU A 219 -8.34 12.73 12.26
C GLU A 219 -6.80 12.69 12.14
N LEU A 220 -6.30 12.51 10.92
CA LEU A 220 -4.89 12.58 10.53
C LEU A 220 -4.62 13.90 9.80
N ASN A 221 -3.89 14.80 10.44
CA ASN A 221 -3.48 16.07 9.86
C ASN A 221 -2.20 15.88 9.05
N VAL A 222 -2.17 16.47 7.85
CA VAL A 222 -1.01 16.48 6.96
C VAL A 222 -0.48 17.89 6.85
N ARG A 223 0.83 18.08 7.02
CA ARG A 223 1.50 19.37 6.83
C ARG A 223 2.72 19.21 5.92
N HIS A 224 2.73 19.96 4.83
CA HIS A 224 3.90 20.09 3.96
C HIS A 224 4.80 21.23 4.43
N ILE A 225 6.09 20.95 4.56
CA ILE A 225 7.10 21.88 5.06
C ILE A 225 8.25 21.94 4.04
N PRO A 226 8.42 23.08 3.35
CA PRO A 226 9.48 23.22 2.36
C PRO A 226 10.89 23.16 2.96
N ALA A 227 11.84 22.70 2.16
CA ALA A 227 13.27 22.75 2.45
C ALA A 227 13.70 24.17 2.87
N GLY A 228 14.61 24.23 3.84
CA GLY A 228 15.09 25.49 4.43
C GLY A 228 14.14 26.12 5.46
N THR A 229 12.91 25.62 5.63
CA THR A 229 12.04 26.06 6.73
C THR A 229 12.69 25.70 8.07
N PRO A 230 12.82 26.62 9.04
CA PRO A 230 13.41 26.31 10.34
C PRO A 230 12.65 25.19 11.07
N MET A 231 13.36 24.16 11.55
CA MET A 231 12.75 23.07 12.33
C MET A 231 12.04 23.58 13.59
N ASN A 232 12.67 24.52 14.30
CA ASN A 232 12.10 25.25 15.43
C ASN A 232 11.98 26.74 15.07
N PRO A 233 10.80 27.22 14.67
CA PRO A 233 10.61 28.62 14.28
C PRO A 233 10.77 29.61 15.45
N ASN A 234 10.77 29.12 16.69
CA ASN A 234 10.90 29.95 17.89
C ASN A 234 12.36 30.08 18.37
N HIS A 235 13.33 29.49 17.67
CA HIS A 235 14.72 29.46 18.10
C HIS A 235 15.67 30.00 17.03
N GLU A 236 16.45 31.04 17.38
CA GLU A 236 17.30 31.76 16.42
C GLU A 236 18.39 30.90 15.75
N LYS A 237 18.85 29.84 16.43
CA LYS A 237 19.87 28.92 15.88
C LYS A 237 19.27 27.67 15.26
N SER A 238 17.95 27.62 15.05
CA SER A 238 17.35 26.50 14.34
C SER A 238 17.89 26.47 12.91
N ILE A 239 18.38 25.31 12.49
CA ILE A 239 18.66 25.08 11.07
C ILE A 239 17.36 24.73 10.34
N GLY A 240 17.38 24.89 9.02
CA GLY A 240 16.27 24.51 8.16
C GLY A 240 16.27 23.02 7.85
N TYR A 241 15.11 22.48 7.47
CA TYR A 241 15.05 21.14 6.88
C TYR A 241 15.94 21.06 5.62
N PRO A 242 16.71 19.97 5.43
CA PRO A 242 17.60 19.84 4.28
C PRO A 242 16.85 19.61 2.96
N GLU A 243 15.61 19.13 3.04
CA GLU A 243 14.72 18.81 1.92
C GLU A 243 13.26 19.10 2.29
N ASP A 244 12.35 18.95 1.33
CA ASP A 244 10.91 19.08 1.58
C ASP A 244 10.45 17.90 2.47
N VAL A 245 9.71 18.20 3.54
CA VAL A 245 9.22 17.18 4.48
C VAL A 245 7.70 17.26 4.65
N ILE A 246 7.12 16.14 5.05
CA ILE A 246 5.72 15.96 5.41
C ILE A 246 5.68 15.64 6.91
N GLN A 247 4.81 16.35 7.65
CA GLN A 247 4.50 16.03 9.03
C GLN A 247 3.07 15.52 9.11
N LEU A 248 2.92 14.27 9.56
CA LEU A 248 1.66 13.64 9.90
C LEU A 248 1.42 13.77 11.41
N ALA A 249 0.22 14.14 11.83
CA ALA A 249 -0.13 14.23 13.25
C ALA A 249 -1.59 13.89 13.50
N GLY A 250 -1.85 13.12 14.56
CA GLY A 250 -3.23 12.92 15.02
C GLY A 250 -3.79 14.20 15.65
N SER A 251 -5.12 14.28 15.75
CA SER A 251 -5.80 15.47 16.30
C SER A 251 -5.51 15.74 17.77
N ARG A 252 -5.12 14.71 18.55
CA ARG A 252 -4.79 14.84 19.97
C ARG A 252 -3.28 14.73 20.14
N LEU A 253 -2.76 15.48 21.11
CA LEU A 253 -1.32 15.45 21.45
C LEU A 253 -0.75 14.06 21.70
N ILE A 254 -1.56 13.19 22.32
CA ILE A 254 -1.15 11.84 22.65
C ILE A 254 -0.96 10.99 21.40
N ASP A 255 -1.61 11.32 20.28
CA ASP A 255 -1.52 10.58 19.01
C ASP A 255 -0.15 10.75 18.34
N GLY A 256 0.57 11.82 18.72
CA GLY A 256 1.95 12.05 18.30
C GLY A 256 2.06 12.55 16.86
N SER A 257 3.25 12.43 16.29
CA SER A 257 3.54 12.86 14.92
C SER A 257 4.67 12.07 14.29
N VAL A 258 4.66 11.98 12.97
CA VAL A 258 5.75 11.46 12.14
C VAL A 258 6.17 12.58 11.20
N THR A 259 7.46 12.94 11.18
CA THR A 259 8.01 13.91 10.22
C THR A 259 8.98 13.18 9.31
N TYR A 260 8.77 13.25 8.00
CA TYR A 260 9.55 12.48 7.03
C TYR A 260 9.65 13.16 5.66
N SER A 261 10.59 12.73 4.83
CA SER A 261 10.60 13.01 3.38
C SER A 261 10.44 11.70 2.60
N GLY A 262 9.73 11.75 1.47
CA GLY A 262 9.51 10.60 0.60
C GLY A 262 10.58 10.51 -0.49
N ASN A 263 11.14 9.31 -0.71
CA ASN A 263 12.16 9.07 -1.73
C ASN A 263 11.56 8.62 -3.09
N GLY A 264 10.27 8.33 -3.13
CA GLY A 264 9.55 7.90 -4.35
C GLY A 264 9.77 6.42 -4.75
N ASP A 265 10.57 5.67 -3.98
CA ASP A 265 10.92 4.26 -4.23
C ASP A 265 10.33 3.29 -3.18
N GLY A 266 9.38 3.78 -2.38
CA GLY A 266 8.81 3.04 -1.24
C GLY A 266 9.59 3.21 0.07
N THR A 267 10.68 3.98 0.07
CA THR A 267 11.40 4.38 1.28
C THR A 267 11.16 5.84 1.64
N ILE A 268 11.36 6.16 2.93
CA ILE A 268 11.27 7.50 3.49
C ILE A 268 12.48 7.80 4.39
N ASN A 269 12.83 9.08 4.54
CA ASN A 269 13.79 9.53 5.55
C ASN A 269 13.01 10.11 6.75
N VAL A 270 13.08 9.45 7.91
CA VAL A 270 12.34 9.82 9.12
C VAL A 270 13.18 10.72 10.01
N TYR A 271 12.64 11.90 10.34
CA TYR A 271 13.27 12.90 11.19
C TYR A 271 12.71 12.85 12.61
N LYS A 272 13.59 12.81 13.62
CA LYS A 272 13.22 12.80 15.05
C LYS A 272 12.85 14.20 15.58
N VAL A 273 11.92 14.85 14.91
CA VAL A 273 11.44 16.20 15.25
C VAL A 273 10.22 16.10 16.19
N PRO A 274 10.20 16.84 17.31
CA PRO A 274 9.03 16.87 18.18
C PRO A 274 7.85 17.59 17.50
N LEU A 275 6.62 17.16 17.80
CA LEU A 275 5.40 17.83 17.33
C LEU A 275 5.31 19.29 17.80
N ARG A 276 5.84 19.59 19.00
CA ARG A 276 5.82 20.93 19.59
C ARG A 276 7.16 21.30 20.19
N TRP A 277 7.45 22.60 20.13
CA TRP A 277 8.63 23.22 20.71
C TRP A 277 8.29 24.03 21.99
N ASP A 278 7.34 23.55 22.79
CA ASP A 278 6.86 24.20 24.02
C ASP A 278 7.72 23.91 25.27
N GLY A 279 8.73 23.07 25.13
CA GLY A 279 9.78 22.85 26.13
C GLY A 279 10.78 24.01 26.27
N ASN A 280 11.66 23.93 27.27
CA ASN A 280 12.75 24.90 27.41
C ASN A 280 13.89 24.53 26.44
N TYR A 281 13.93 25.25 25.34
CA TYR A 281 14.92 25.11 24.27
C TYR A 281 15.87 26.31 24.20
N SER A 282 15.97 27.11 25.25
CA SER A 282 16.78 28.35 25.22
C SER A 282 18.28 28.10 25.17
N ASP A 283 18.71 26.94 25.68
CA ASP A 283 20.12 26.58 25.83
C ASP A 283 20.61 25.60 24.74
N ILE A 284 19.75 25.18 23.80
CA ILE A 284 20.22 24.34 22.71
C ILE A 284 21.01 25.17 21.70
N ASP A 285 22.07 24.59 21.16
CA ASP A 285 22.82 25.17 20.05
C ASP A 285 22.51 24.44 18.74
N GLU A 286 23.23 24.81 17.69
CA GLU A 286 23.06 24.28 16.34
C GLU A 286 23.29 22.76 16.28
N SER A 287 24.15 22.22 17.14
CA SER A 287 24.55 20.80 17.11
C SER A 287 23.40 19.83 17.39
N PHE A 288 22.39 20.26 18.16
CA PHE A 288 21.19 19.46 18.38
C PHE A 288 20.35 19.30 17.11
N TYR A 289 20.25 20.36 16.30
CA TYR A 289 19.52 20.27 15.05
C TYR A 289 20.34 19.51 13.99
N GLU A 290 21.66 19.64 14.00
CA GLU A 290 22.57 18.81 13.20
C GLU A 290 22.40 17.33 13.58
N GLU A 291 22.31 17.00 14.87
CA GLU A 291 22.05 15.63 15.35
C GLU A 291 20.72 15.09 14.82
N ILE A 292 19.64 15.89 14.78
CA ILE A 292 18.35 15.47 14.16
C ILE A 292 18.54 15.10 12.68
N VAL A 293 19.35 15.86 11.93
CA VAL A 293 19.64 15.57 10.52
C VAL A 293 20.53 14.34 10.37
N GLU A 294 21.57 14.20 11.21
CA GLU A 294 22.50 13.07 11.18
C GLU A 294 21.83 11.75 11.61
N ASP A 295 20.89 11.81 12.57
CA ASP A 295 20.12 10.67 13.08
C ASP A 295 18.89 10.35 12.21
N THR A 296 18.75 10.97 11.04
CA THR A 296 17.67 10.66 10.10
C THR A 296 17.71 9.18 9.71
N GLU A 297 16.58 8.50 9.85
CA GLU A 297 16.49 7.06 9.62
C GLU A 297 15.84 6.77 8.27
N LEU A 298 16.53 6.01 7.41
CA LEU A 298 15.95 5.48 6.18
C LEU A 298 15.06 4.28 6.51
N VAL A 299 13.77 4.38 6.18
CA VAL A 299 12.76 3.37 6.51
C VAL A 299 12.01 2.96 5.25
N TYR A 300 11.89 1.65 5.01
CA TYR A 300 10.99 1.10 3.99
C TYR A 300 9.56 1.05 4.52
N ILE A 301 8.60 1.50 3.70
CA ILE A 301 7.18 1.53 4.04
C ILE A 301 6.47 0.36 3.37
N ASP A 302 5.91 -0.53 4.19
CA ASP A 302 5.18 -1.70 3.74
C ASP A 302 3.89 -1.29 3.01
N THR A 303 3.50 -2.07 2.00
CA THR A 303 2.25 -1.81 1.26
C THR A 303 1.02 -1.96 2.13
N GLY A 304 1.11 -2.68 3.25
CA GLY A 304 0.09 -2.80 4.26
C GLY A 304 -1.14 -3.58 3.82
N ASP A 305 -2.18 -3.47 4.64
CA ASP A 305 -3.50 -4.04 4.42
C ASP A 305 -4.40 -2.95 3.82
N ASP A 306 -4.94 -3.20 2.62
CA ASP A 306 -5.68 -2.20 1.85
C ASP A 306 -6.92 -1.68 2.60
N GLU A 307 -7.65 -2.53 3.31
CA GLU A 307 -8.82 -2.11 4.09
C GLU A 307 -8.42 -1.11 5.18
N LYS A 308 -7.36 -1.40 5.94
CA LYS A 308 -6.85 -0.48 6.97
C LYS A 308 -6.32 0.82 6.41
N ILE A 309 -5.70 0.77 5.23
CA ILE A 309 -5.22 1.96 4.55
C ILE A 309 -6.41 2.83 4.12
N ILE A 310 -7.44 2.22 3.55
CA ILE A 310 -8.67 2.92 3.17
C ILE A 310 -9.31 3.58 4.40
N ASP A 311 -9.41 2.87 5.52
CA ASP A 311 -9.94 3.40 6.78
C ASP A 311 -9.13 4.63 7.24
N LEU A 312 -7.79 4.55 7.20
CA LEU A 312 -6.92 5.67 7.58
C LEU A 312 -7.05 6.85 6.61
N ILE A 313 -7.19 6.60 5.31
CA ILE A 313 -7.35 7.65 4.31
C ILE A 313 -8.61 8.47 4.58
N GLN A 314 -9.70 7.83 5.00
CA GLN A 314 -10.94 8.53 5.35
C GLN A 314 -10.80 9.49 6.54
N LEU A 315 -9.73 9.34 7.35
CA LEU A 315 -9.42 10.22 8.47
C LEU A 315 -8.48 11.37 8.07
N ILE A 316 -7.93 11.37 6.86
CA ILE A 316 -6.99 12.41 6.40
C ILE A 316 -7.72 13.73 6.23
N SER A 317 -7.22 14.75 6.93
CA SER A 317 -7.63 16.14 6.74
C SER A 317 -6.45 16.95 6.22
N ASP A 318 -6.53 17.35 4.96
CA ASP A 318 -5.54 18.20 4.30
C ASP A 318 -5.83 19.69 4.62
N ASN A 319 -5.59 20.06 5.88
CA ASN A 319 -5.74 21.43 6.35
C ASN A 319 -4.45 22.21 6.09
N GLY A 320 -4.28 22.68 4.86
CA GLY A 320 -3.22 23.62 4.49
C GLY A 320 -3.42 25.01 5.13
N ALA A 321 -3.10 25.17 6.42
CA ALA A 321 -2.67 26.43 7.07
C ALA A 321 -2.61 26.32 8.60
N TYR A 322 -1.41 26.38 9.18
CA TYR A 322 -1.10 27.08 10.44
C TYR A 322 0.34 27.62 10.40
#